data_AF-A0A432YS59-F1
#
_entry.id   AF-A0A432YS59-F1
#
_cell.length_a   1.000
_cell.length_b   1.000
_cell.length_c   1.000
_cell.angle_alpha   90.00
_cell.angle_beta   90.00
_cell.angle_gamma   90.00
#
_symmetry.space_group_name_H-M   'P 1'
#
loop_
_entity.id
_entity.type
_entity.pdbx_description
1 polymer ?
#
loop_
_entity_poly.entity_id
_entity_poly.type
_entity_poly.pdbx_seq_one_letter_code
_entity_poly.pdbx_strand_id
1 'polypeptide(L)'
;MLKRNRYIVIVLLCILLPFLESYEGGTLWGLNYESPKTMDTLGDIVRLVKLLSVVAGLYLLVKSRSIIAEAFHSKVLRVTFFSIFYLLSLVQIPMLLLGSLFFGIMTPKDYIHYEHTIDQESFYVYTADPGAFAKAYHHVYLKCPLPFNRYELIKIGRVGWLGDFDIKRGDNNLILSSKGTVNGSPDLYRLSMDNVSCGES
;
A
#
# COMPACT_ATOMS: atom_id res chain seq x y z
N MET A 1 28.04 -25.95 -12.95
CA MET A 1 26.90 -25.20 -13.52
C MET A 1 26.33 -24.12 -12.59
N LEU A 2 26.09 -24.35 -11.29
CA LEU A 2 25.51 -23.34 -10.39
C LEU A 2 26.28 -22.00 -10.29
N LYS A 3 27.61 -22.04 -10.31
CA LYS A 3 28.46 -20.83 -10.07
C LYS A 3 28.32 -19.74 -11.15
N ARG A 4 27.99 -20.12 -12.40
CA ARG A 4 27.83 -19.20 -13.53
C ARG A 4 26.39 -18.69 -13.66
N ASN A 5 25.41 -19.50 -13.27
CA ASN A 5 23.98 -19.15 -13.31
C ASN A 5 23.51 -18.28 -12.14
N ARG A 6 24.31 -18.15 -11.07
CA ARG A 6 23.96 -17.34 -9.89
C ARG A 6 23.62 -15.89 -10.23
N TYR A 7 24.33 -15.28 -11.19
CA TYR A 7 24.07 -13.90 -11.59
C TYR A 7 22.71 -13.75 -12.26
N ILE A 8 22.33 -14.72 -13.09
CA ILE A 8 21.00 -14.76 -13.73
C ILE A 8 19.91 -14.89 -12.67
N VAL A 9 20.09 -15.80 -11.70
CA VAL A 9 19.11 -15.99 -10.61
C VAL A 9 18.97 -14.72 -9.76
N ILE A 10 20.08 -14.06 -9.41
CA ILE A 10 20.03 -12.81 -8.63
C ILE A 10 19.33 -11.71 -9.42
N VAL A 11 19.67 -11.52 -10.70
CA VAL A 11 19.00 -10.55 -11.59
C VAL A 11 17.49 -10.84 -11.69
N LEU A 12 17.12 -12.12 -11.84
CA LEU A 12 15.72 -12.54 -11.88
C LEU A 12 14.99 -12.15 -10.60
N LEU A 13 15.54 -12.50 -9.43
CA LEU A 13 14.94 -12.15 -8.14
C LEU A 13 14.87 -10.64 -7.94
N CYS A 14 15.93 -9.91 -8.25
CA CYS A 14 16.01 -8.47 -8.04
C CYS A 14 15.06 -7.65 -8.93
N ILE A 15 14.69 -8.15 -10.12
CA ILE A 15 13.86 -7.39 -11.07
C ILE A 15 12.43 -7.95 -11.16
N LEU A 16 12.25 -9.28 -11.13
CA LEU A 16 10.91 -9.86 -11.24
C LEU A 16 10.15 -9.85 -9.92
N LEU A 17 10.79 -10.08 -8.78
CA LEU A 17 10.06 -10.12 -7.50
C LEU A 17 9.44 -8.75 -7.17
N PRO A 18 10.17 -7.61 -7.28
CA PRO A 18 9.56 -6.29 -7.14
C PRO A 18 8.43 -6.01 -8.12
N PHE A 19 8.57 -6.48 -9.37
CA PHE A 19 7.54 -6.33 -10.40
C PHE A 19 6.26 -7.10 -10.04
N LEU A 20 6.40 -8.37 -9.66
CA LEU A 20 5.28 -9.24 -9.30
C LEU A 20 4.57 -8.75 -8.04
N GLU A 21 5.30 -8.27 -7.04
CA GLU A 21 4.66 -7.70 -5.86
C GLU A 21 3.89 -6.42 -6.24
N SER A 22 4.47 -5.56 -7.10
CA SER A 22 3.80 -4.32 -7.53
C SER A 22 2.61 -4.54 -8.46
N TYR A 23 2.43 -5.75 -8.99
CA TYR A 23 1.26 -6.14 -9.77
C TYR A 23 0.03 -6.32 -8.88
N GLU A 24 0.23 -6.80 -7.65
CA GLU A 24 -0.81 -6.83 -6.63
C GLU A 24 -1.06 -5.40 -6.14
N GLY A 25 -2.33 -4.99 -6.05
CA GLY A 25 -2.72 -3.60 -5.75
C GLY A 25 -2.44 -3.14 -4.32
N GLY A 26 -1.73 -3.92 -3.51
CA GLY A 26 -1.47 -3.63 -2.10
C GLY A 26 -0.13 -4.18 -1.61
N THR A 27 0.39 -3.55 -0.54
CA THR A 27 1.64 -3.92 0.14
C THR A 27 1.66 -5.41 0.53
N LEU A 28 2.78 -6.08 0.28
CA LEU A 28 3.00 -7.50 0.55
C LEU A 28 1.92 -8.40 -0.09
N TRP A 29 1.66 -8.20 -1.38
CA TRP A 29 0.65 -8.96 -2.14
C TRP A 29 -0.76 -8.81 -1.57
N GLY A 30 -1.11 -7.60 -1.12
CA GLY A 30 -2.43 -7.28 -0.57
C GLY A 30 -2.72 -7.89 0.81
N LEU A 31 -1.68 -8.37 1.51
CA LEU A 31 -1.84 -8.91 2.86
C LEU A 31 -2.03 -7.79 3.89
N ASN A 32 -3.23 -7.70 4.45
CA ASN A 32 -3.57 -6.71 5.48
C ASN A 32 -3.23 -7.21 6.88
N TYR A 33 -2.07 -6.82 7.42
CA TYR A 33 -1.62 -7.19 8.77
C TYR A 33 -1.74 -6.05 9.77
N GLU A 34 -2.12 -6.40 11.01
CA GLU A 34 -2.11 -5.54 12.20
C GLU A 34 -3.00 -4.30 12.11
N SER A 35 -2.67 -3.31 11.27
CA SER A 35 -3.48 -2.11 11.05
C SER A 35 -3.25 -1.48 9.67
N PRO A 36 -4.21 -0.70 9.14
CA PRO A 36 -4.02 0.10 7.92
C PRO A 36 -2.83 1.06 8.00
N LYS A 37 -2.60 1.68 9.16
CA LYS A 37 -1.46 2.59 9.38
C LYS A 37 -0.12 1.85 9.27
N THR A 38 -0.03 0.67 9.89
CA THR A 38 1.17 -0.18 9.83
C THR A 38 1.43 -0.61 8.39
N MET A 39 0.39 -1.03 7.66
CA MET A 39 0.52 -1.47 6.27
C MET A 39 0.93 -0.34 5.31
N ASP A 40 0.45 0.89 5.52
CA ASP A 40 0.89 2.05 4.74
C ASP A 40 2.37 2.39 5.02
N THR A 41 2.78 2.35 6.29
CA THR A 41 4.19 2.55 6.69
C THR A 41 5.09 1.46 6.10
N LEU A 42 4.66 0.20 6.15
CA LEU A 42 5.37 -0.92 5.50
C LEU A 42 5.42 -0.74 3.98
N GLY A 43 4.37 -0.18 3.38
CA GLY A 43 4.34 0.14 1.95
C GLY A 43 5.48 1.07 1.53
N ASP A 44 5.77 2.10 2.33
CA ASP A 44 6.88 3.02 2.08
C ASP A 44 8.24 2.30 2.17
N ILE A 45 8.43 1.44 3.17
CA ILE A 45 9.66 0.64 3.34
C ILE A 45 9.83 -0.34 2.18
N VAL A 46 8.78 -1.08 1.84
CA VAL A 46 8.78 -2.05 0.74
C VAL A 46 9.08 -1.36 -0.58
N ARG A 47 8.52 -0.17 -0.85
CA ARG A 47 8.81 0.62 -2.05
C ARG A 47 10.30 0.98 -2.15
N LEU A 48 10.93 1.38 -1.04
CA LEU A 48 12.37 1.65 -0.99
C LEU A 48 13.19 0.38 -1.25
N VAL A 49 12.86 -0.73 -0.59
CA VAL A 49 13.55 -2.02 -0.75
C VAL A 49 13.46 -2.50 -2.19
N LYS A 50 12.29 -2.39 -2.83
CA LYS A 50 12.10 -2.69 -4.25
C LYS A 50 12.99 -1.83 -5.13
N LEU A 51 13.05 -0.52 -4.89
CA LEU A 51 13.87 0.39 -5.69
C LEU A 51 15.36 0.00 -5.60
N LEU A 52 15.86 -0.23 -4.39
CA LEU A 52 17.24 -0.69 -4.19
C LEU A 52 17.50 -2.04 -4.87
N SER A 53 16.54 -2.97 -4.77
CA SER A 53 16.62 -4.28 -5.42
C SER A 53 16.69 -4.17 -6.95
N VAL A 54 15.81 -3.38 -7.58
CA VAL A 54 15.79 -3.19 -9.03
C VAL A 54 17.07 -2.50 -9.51
N VAL A 55 17.56 -1.49 -8.78
CA VAL A 55 18.84 -0.81 -9.09
C VAL A 55 20.02 -1.77 -8.99
N ALA A 56 20.07 -2.60 -7.93
CA ALA A 56 21.11 -3.62 -7.78
C ALA A 56 21.04 -4.68 -8.90
N GLY A 57 19.83 -5.12 -9.26
CA GLY A 57 19.60 -6.04 -10.37
C GLY A 57 20.07 -5.47 -11.71
N LEU A 58 19.73 -4.21 -12.00
CA LEU A 58 20.17 -3.52 -13.22
C LEU A 58 21.69 -3.34 -13.24
N TYR A 59 22.29 -2.94 -12.11
CA TYR A 59 23.74 -2.82 -11.98
C TYR A 59 24.44 -4.16 -12.28
N LEU A 60 23.95 -5.26 -11.70
CA LEU A 60 24.49 -6.60 -11.96
C LEU A 60 24.29 -7.02 -13.42
N LEU A 61 23.14 -6.71 -14.01
CA LEU A 61 22.85 -7.00 -15.41
C LEU A 61 23.85 -6.32 -16.37
N VAL A 62 24.21 -5.06 -16.08
CA VAL A 62 25.20 -4.30 -16.85
C VAL A 62 26.63 -4.79 -16.58
N LYS A 63 27.02 -4.88 -15.31
CA LYS A 63 28.39 -5.23 -14.91
C LYS A 63 28.78 -6.66 -15.28
N SER A 64 27.86 -7.60 -15.12
CA SER A 64 28.10 -9.03 -15.40
C SER A 64 27.56 -9.46 -16.76
N ARG A 65 27.36 -8.52 -17.69
CA ARG A 65 26.76 -8.77 -19.00
C ARG A 65 27.46 -9.87 -19.79
N SER A 66 28.79 -9.88 -19.86
CA SER A 66 29.56 -10.91 -20.58
C SER A 66 29.34 -12.30 -20.00
N ILE A 67 29.46 -12.44 -18.68
CA ILE A 67 29.26 -13.71 -17.96
C ILE A 67 27.84 -14.25 -18.17
N ILE A 68 26.84 -13.37 -18.08
CA ILE A 68 25.43 -13.71 -18.30
C ILE A 68 25.21 -14.09 -19.77
N ALA A 69 25.77 -13.33 -20.71
CA ALA A 69 25.65 -13.57 -22.15
C ALA A 69 26.21 -14.93 -22.58
N GLU A 70 27.30 -15.38 -21.96
CA GLU A 70 27.89 -16.70 -22.22
C GLU A 70 26.99 -17.84 -21.75
N ALA A 71 26.13 -17.66 -20.75
CA ALA A 71 25.25 -18.71 -20.26
C ALA A 71 24.13 -19.08 -21.27
N PHE A 72 23.88 -18.24 -22.26
CA PHE A 72 22.89 -18.49 -23.30
C PHE A 72 23.54 -19.07 -24.56
N HIS A 73 23.10 -20.27 -24.95
CA HIS A 73 23.51 -20.89 -26.22
C HIS A 73 22.84 -20.23 -27.43
N SER A 74 21.58 -19.79 -27.29
CA SER A 74 20.83 -19.16 -28.37
C SER A 74 20.97 -17.63 -28.36
N LYS A 75 21.31 -17.06 -29.52
CA LYS A 75 21.36 -15.60 -29.73
C LYS A 75 20.00 -14.95 -29.48
N VAL A 76 18.91 -15.61 -29.89
CA VAL A 76 17.54 -15.10 -29.71
C VAL A 76 17.21 -14.99 -28.23
N LEU A 77 17.34 -16.09 -27.47
CA LEU A 77 17.05 -16.10 -26.03
C LEU A 77 17.89 -15.07 -25.27
N ARG A 78 19.16 -14.92 -25.64
CA ARG A 78 20.05 -13.92 -25.05
C ARG A 78 19.52 -12.50 -25.28
N VAL A 79 19.19 -12.16 -26.51
CA VAL A 79 18.69 -10.82 -26.86
C VAL A 79 17.37 -10.56 -26.14
N THR A 80 16.43 -11.50 -26.21
CA THR A 80 15.13 -11.41 -25.52
C THR A 80 15.30 -11.19 -24.02
N PHE A 81 16.17 -11.95 -23.36
CA PHE A 81 16.44 -11.79 -21.93
C PHE A 81 16.92 -10.39 -21.60
N PHE A 82 17.99 -9.90 -22.24
CA PHE A 82 18.51 -8.56 -21.94
C PHE A 82 17.47 -7.47 -22.26
N SER A 83 16.78 -7.55 -23.40
CA SER A 83 15.77 -6.57 -23.79
C SER A 83 14.63 -6.47 -22.77
N ILE A 84 14.08 -7.61 -22.32
CA ILE A 84 12.99 -7.62 -21.33
C ILE A 84 13.47 -7.04 -20.00
N PHE A 85 14.62 -7.49 -19.49
CA PHE A 85 15.08 -7.05 -18.17
C PHE A 85 15.50 -5.58 -18.16
N TYR A 86 16.10 -5.06 -19.23
CA TYR A 86 16.35 -3.63 -19.36
C TYR A 86 15.05 -2.83 -19.41
N LEU A 87 14.05 -3.28 -20.18
CA LEU A 87 12.75 -2.61 -20.26
C LEU A 87 12.03 -2.61 -18.90
N LEU A 88 12.01 -3.75 -18.21
CA LEU A 88 11.41 -3.86 -16.88
C LEU A 88 12.08 -2.92 -15.88
N SER A 89 13.42 -2.86 -15.84
CA SER A 89 14.12 -1.91 -14.97
C SER A 89 13.85 -0.45 -15.35
N LEU A 90 13.82 -0.13 -16.65
CA LEU A 90 13.55 1.21 -17.16
C LEU A 90 12.16 1.72 -16.77
N VAL A 91 11.16 0.84 -16.72
CA VAL A 91 9.79 1.19 -16.31
C VAL A 91 9.64 1.22 -14.79
N GLN A 92 10.18 0.22 -14.09
CA GLN A 92 10.02 0.10 -12.64
C GLN A 92 10.68 1.23 -11.86
N ILE A 93 11.89 1.65 -12.26
CA ILE A 93 12.64 2.67 -11.51
C ILE A 93 11.88 4.02 -11.46
N PRO A 94 11.46 4.62 -12.59
CA PRO A 94 10.66 5.84 -12.57
C PRO A 94 9.33 5.67 -11.83
N MET A 95 8.64 4.53 -12.00
CA MET A 95 7.36 4.28 -11.34
C MET A 95 7.50 4.20 -9.82
N LEU A 96 8.56 3.54 -9.32
CA LEU A 96 8.86 3.48 -7.89
C LEU A 96 9.28 4.84 -7.33
N LEU A 97 10.10 5.60 -8.06
CA LEU A 97 10.47 6.97 -7.67
C LEU A 97 9.26 7.90 -7.61
N LEU A 98 8.39 7.83 -8.62
CA LEU A 98 7.17 8.63 -8.69
C LEU A 98 6.19 8.24 -7.58
N GLY A 99 6.03 6.94 -7.32
CA GLY A 99 5.25 6.45 -6.19
C GLY A 99 5.77 6.98 -4.85
N SER A 100 7.09 6.98 -4.64
CA SER A 100 7.70 7.55 -3.44
C SER A 100 7.46 9.06 -3.30
N LEU A 101 7.43 9.79 -4.41
CA LEU A 101 7.14 11.21 -4.41
C LEU A 101 5.68 11.49 -4.02
N PHE A 102 4.72 10.73 -4.57
CA PHE A 102 3.29 10.97 -4.34
C PHE A 102 2.78 10.48 -2.99
N PHE A 103 3.18 9.30 -2.55
CA PHE A 103 2.70 8.71 -1.30
C PHE A 103 3.54 9.12 -0.07
N GLY A 104 4.62 9.87 -0.31
CA GLY A 104 5.60 10.24 0.69
C GLY A 104 6.48 9.06 1.12
N ILE A 105 7.55 9.38 1.84
CA ILE A 105 8.36 8.40 2.56
C ILE A 105 8.25 8.77 4.03
N MET A 106 7.65 7.91 4.86
CA MET A 106 7.64 8.07 6.31
C MET A 106 7.03 9.40 6.79
N THR A 107 6.03 9.93 6.08
CA THR A 107 5.25 11.07 6.55
C THR A 107 4.42 10.67 7.77
N PRO A 108 4.13 11.58 8.71
CA PRO A 108 3.22 11.29 9.82
C PRO A 108 1.86 10.83 9.29
N LYS A 109 1.52 9.57 9.55
CA LYS A 109 0.31 8.93 9.02
C LYS A 109 -0.92 9.12 9.91
N ASP A 110 -0.76 9.77 11.08
CA ASP A 110 -1.82 9.95 12.09
C ASP A 110 -3.01 10.78 11.59
N TYR A 111 -2.75 11.73 10.69
CA TYR A 111 -3.83 12.52 10.06
C TYR A 111 -4.65 11.71 9.05
N ILE A 112 -3.98 10.75 8.36
CA ILE A 112 -4.55 9.97 7.27
C ILE A 112 -5.26 8.73 7.81
N HIS A 113 -4.70 8.11 8.85
CA HIS A 113 -5.17 6.86 9.43
C HIS A 113 -5.60 7.08 10.88
N TYR A 114 -6.90 7.04 11.13
CA TYR A 114 -7.48 7.07 12.46
C TYR A 114 -8.15 5.73 12.77
N GLU A 115 -7.80 5.12 13.90
CA GLU A 115 -8.40 3.88 14.38
C GLU A 115 -8.90 4.07 15.82
N HIS A 116 -10.12 3.62 16.09
CA HIS A 116 -10.72 3.69 17.42
C HIS A 116 -11.59 2.46 17.69
N THR A 117 -11.43 1.88 18.88
CA THR A 117 -12.17 0.68 19.29
C THR A 117 -13.25 1.07 20.30
N ILE A 118 -14.49 0.69 20.01
CA ILE A 118 -15.67 0.92 20.86
C ILE A 118 -16.36 -0.43 21.03
N ASP A 119 -16.62 -0.83 22.27
CA ASP A 119 -17.38 -2.05 22.59
C ASP A 119 -16.93 -3.31 21.82
N GLN A 120 -15.61 -3.51 21.71
CA GLN A 120 -14.95 -4.62 20.99
C GLN A 120 -15.02 -4.57 19.46
N GLU A 121 -15.68 -3.57 18.87
CA GLU A 121 -15.63 -3.27 17.44
C GLU A 121 -14.55 -2.22 17.16
N SER A 122 -13.67 -2.48 16.18
CA SER A 122 -12.67 -1.50 15.74
C SER A 122 -13.15 -0.76 14.51
N PHE A 123 -13.17 0.57 14.57
CA PHE A 123 -13.51 1.43 13.46
C PHE A 123 -12.25 2.08 12.89
N TYR A 124 -12.16 2.08 11.58
CA TYR A 124 -11.07 2.71 10.84
C TYR A 124 -11.60 3.83 9.96
N VAL A 125 -10.94 4.98 10.01
CA VAL A 125 -11.22 6.13 9.16
C VAL A 125 -9.99 6.47 8.35
N TYR A 126 -10.15 6.48 7.03
CA TYR A 126 -9.17 6.95 6.07
C TYR A 126 -9.53 8.36 5.60
N THR A 127 -8.64 9.32 5.83
CA THR A 127 -8.80 10.69 5.34
C THR A 127 -8.16 10.81 3.95
N ALA A 128 -9.00 10.92 2.92
CA ALA A 128 -8.58 11.23 1.57
C ALA A 128 -8.50 12.75 1.41
N ASP A 129 -7.31 13.31 1.59
CA ASP A 129 -7.05 14.75 1.46
C ASP A 129 -6.16 15.04 0.23
N PRO A 130 -6.76 15.45 -0.90
CA PRO A 130 -6.03 15.82 -2.10
C PRO A 130 -5.37 17.22 -2.01
N GLY A 131 -5.39 17.86 -0.83
CA GLY A 131 -4.85 19.19 -0.60
C GLY A 131 -5.65 20.28 -1.32
N ALA A 132 -4.95 21.33 -1.78
CA ALA A 132 -5.57 22.51 -2.39
C ALA A 132 -6.40 22.25 -3.67
N PHE A 133 -6.32 21.04 -4.23
CA PHE A 133 -6.91 20.71 -5.52
C PHE A 133 -8.33 20.13 -5.46
N ALA A 134 -8.80 19.68 -4.28
CA ALA A 134 -10.16 19.17 -4.13
C ALA A 134 -10.61 19.12 -2.66
N LYS A 135 -11.90 18.82 -2.45
CA LYS A 135 -12.45 18.62 -1.10
C LYS A 135 -11.89 17.34 -0.48
N ALA A 136 -11.50 17.41 0.79
CA ALA A 136 -11.13 16.25 1.58
C ALA A 136 -12.39 15.47 2.04
N TYR A 137 -12.24 14.16 2.22
CA TYR A 137 -13.31 13.27 2.66
C TYR A 137 -12.78 12.21 3.63
N HIS A 138 -13.63 11.79 4.55
CA HIS A 138 -13.36 10.63 5.41
C HIS A 138 -14.10 9.41 4.86
N HIS A 139 -13.36 8.33 4.66
CA HIS A 139 -13.89 7.02 4.34
C HIS A 139 -13.90 6.18 5.60
N VAL A 140 -15.08 5.68 5.98
CA VAL A 140 -15.30 5.03 7.27
C VAL A 140 -15.52 3.54 7.05
N TYR A 141 -14.82 2.73 7.83
CA TYR A 141 -14.79 1.27 7.72
C TYR A 141 -14.95 0.62 9.10
N LEU A 142 -15.58 -0.54 9.11
CA LEU A 142 -15.47 -1.50 10.20
C LEU A 142 -14.23 -2.37 9.92
N LYS A 143 -13.32 -2.45 10.90
CA LYS A 143 -12.12 -3.30 10.84
C LYS A 143 -12.42 -4.63 11.52
N CYS A 144 -12.48 -5.67 10.71
CA CYS A 144 -12.78 -7.02 11.18
C CYS A 144 -11.49 -7.82 11.38
N PRO A 145 -11.30 -8.45 12.55
CA PRO A 145 -10.15 -9.31 12.78
C PRO A 145 -10.24 -10.58 11.92
N LEU A 146 -9.13 -10.99 11.35
CA LEU A 146 -8.95 -12.26 10.65
C LEU A 146 -7.84 -13.08 11.32
N PRO A 147 -7.80 -14.41 11.12
CA PRO A 147 -6.73 -15.25 11.62
C PRO A 147 -5.34 -14.75 11.22
N PHE A 148 -4.37 -15.01 12.10
CA PHE A 148 -2.96 -14.59 11.98
C PHE A 148 -2.75 -13.06 12.06
N ASN A 149 -3.52 -12.38 12.93
CA ASN A 149 -3.44 -10.93 13.12
C ASN A 149 -3.63 -10.14 11.83
N ARG A 150 -4.47 -10.67 10.93
CA ARG A 150 -4.87 -9.99 9.70
C ARG A 150 -6.15 -9.22 9.95
N TYR A 151 -6.50 -8.36 9.00
CA TYR A 151 -7.77 -7.65 9.07
C TYR A 151 -8.42 -7.54 7.69
N GLU A 152 -9.74 -7.40 7.72
CA GLU A 152 -10.56 -6.97 6.60
C GLU A 152 -11.20 -5.63 6.92
N LEU A 153 -11.46 -4.82 5.90
CA LEU A 153 -12.14 -3.53 6.04
C LEU A 153 -13.48 -3.60 5.29
N ILE A 154 -14.58 -3.50 6.05
CA ILE A 154 -15.92 -3.41 5.49
C ILE A 154 -16.30 -1.93 5.43
N LYS A 155 -16.57 -1.43 4.24
CA LYS A 155 -16.90 -0.02 4.04
C LYS A 155 -18.29 0.29 4.60
N ILE A 156 -18.34 1.23 5.54
CA ILE A 156 -19.59 1.75 6.11
C ILE A 156 -20.10 2.90 5.24
N GLY A 157 -19.23 3.85 4.90
CA GLY A 157 -19.65 5.05 4.18
C GLY A 157 -18.54 6.06 3.89
N ARG A 158 -18.96 7.22 3.40
CA ARG A 158 -18.10 8.38 3.12
C ARG A 158 -18.77 9.63 3.66
N VAL A 159 -18.03 10.45 4.38
CA VAL A 159 -18.48 11.74 4.91
C VAL A 159 -17.56 12.86 4.48
N GLY A 160 -18.04 14.10 4.56
CA GLY A 160 -17.20 15.29 4.35
C GLY A 160 -16.10 15.39 5.40
N TRP A 161 -15.05 16.16 5.09
CA TRP A 161 -13.98 16.43 6.04
C TRP A 161 -14.49 17.13 7.31
N LEU A 162 -14.12 16.61 8.48
CA LEU A 162 -14.54 17.09 9.80
C LEU A 162 -13.39 17.74 10.61
N GLY A 163 -12.17 17.80 10.05
CA GLY A 163 -10.97 18.19 10.79
C GLY A 163 -10.69 17.19 11.90
N ASP A 164 -10.58 17.69 13.13
CA ASP A 164 -10.55 16.85 14.33
C ASP A 164 -11.96 16.35 14.65
N PHE A 165 -12.12 15.03 14.83
CA PHE A 165 -13.42 14.42 15.09
C PHE A 165 -13.35 13.36 16.20
N ASP A 166 -14.52 13.01 16.71
CA ASP A 166 -14.76 11.83 17.55
C ASP A 166 -15.77 10.90 16.88
N ILE A 167 -15.67 9.62 17.21
CA ILE A 167 -16.58 8.58 16.75
C ILE A 167 -17.32 8.02 17.96
N LYS A 168 -18.64 7.84 17.83
CA LYS A 168 -19.48 7.19 18.83
C LYS A 168 -20.39 6.16 18.18
N ARG A 169 -20.53 5.00 18.83
CA ARG A 169 -21.50 3.98 18.46
C ARG A 169 -22.87 4.33 19.04
N GLY A 170 -23.89 4.39 18.20
CA GLY A 170 -25.30 4.35 18.62
C GLY A 170 -25.93 3.01 18.20
N ASP A 171 -27.16 2.77 18.64
CA ASP A 171 -27.84 1.46 18.52
C ASP A 171 -27.75 0.83 17.12
N ASN A 172 -27.95 1.63 16.07
CA ASN A 172 -27.87 1.15 14.68
C ASN A 172 -27.13 2.11 13.74
N ASN A 173 -26.40 3.07 14.31
CA ASN A 173 -25.69 4.08 13.55
C ASN A 173 -24.31 4.32 14.14
N LEU A 174 -23.37 4.70 13.29
CA LEU A 174 -22.09 5.26 13.69
C LEU A 174 -22.16 6.78 13.55
N ILE A 175 -21.85 7.49 14.62
CA ILE A 175 -21.91 8.95 14.67
C ILE A 175 -20.49 9.50 14.63
N LEU A 176 -20.21 10.35 13.65
CA LEU A 176 -18.97 11.11 13.56
C LEU A 176 -19.29 12.59 13.84
N SER A 177 -18.59 13.18 14.81
CA SER A 177 -18.79 14.58 15.20
C SER A 177 -17.48 15.34 15.21
N SER A 178 -17.43 16.55 14.63
CA SER A 178 -16.27 17.42 14.77
C SER A 178 -16.05 17.82 16.23
N LYS A 179 -14.79 17.90 16.66
CA LYS A 179 -14.38 18.43 17.97
C LYS A 179 -14.50 19.95 18.06
N GLY A 180 -14.51 20.62 16.91
CA GLY A 180 -14.74 22.06 16.79
C GLY A 180 -16.19 22.39 16.44
N THR A 181 -16.62 23.60 16.79
CA THR A 181 -17.90 24.14 16.31
C THR A 181 -17.67 24.98 15.06
N VAL A 182 -18.23 24.56 13.93
CA VAL A 182 -18.37 25.41 12.76
C VAL A 182 -19.78 26.01 12.85
N ASN A 183 -19.90 27.32 13.07
CA ASN A 183 -21.18 28.03 13.24
C ASN A 183 -21.98 27.69 14.53
N GLY A 184 -21.30 27.42 15.65
CA GLY A 184 -21.96 27.30 16.96
C GLY A 184 -22.61 25.93 17.24
N SER A 185 -22.42 24.94 16.37
CA SER A 185 -22.75 23.53 16.63
C SER A 185 -21.72 22.62 15.97
N PRO A 186 -21.46 21.41 16.53
CA PRO A 186 -20.56 20.45 15.90
C PRO A 186 -21.19 19.88 14.63
N ASP A 187 -20.43 19.82 13.54
CA ASP A 187 -20.84 19.08 12.35
C ASP A 187 -20.95 17.60 12.69
N LEU A 188 -22.11 17.00 12.37
CA LEU A 188 -22.45 15.64 12.76
C LEU A 188 -22.92 14.83 11.55
N TYR A 189 -22.28 13.70 11.32
CA TYR A 189 -22.70 12.71 10.33
C TYR A 189 -23.16 11.44 11.03
N ARG A 190 -24.26 10.86 10.54
CA ARG A 190 -24.75 9.55 10.96
C ARG A 190 -24.65 8.60 9.79
N LEU A 191 -23.93 7.50 9.99
CA LEU A 191 -23.84 6.42 9.02
C LEU A 191 -24.63 5.24 9.54
N SER A 192 -25.53 4.70 8.71
CA SER A 192 -26.23 3.46 9.04
C SER A 192 -25.22 2.31 9.10
N MET A 193 -25.43 1.43 10.08
CA MET A 193 -24.69 0.19 10.25
C MET A 193 -25.54 -1.03 9.87
N ASP A 194 -26.67 -0.80 9.18
CA ASP A 194 -27.53 -1.84 8.66
C ASP A 194 -26.73 -2.77 7.74
N ASN A 195 -26.71 -4.07 8.06
CA ASN A 195 -25.97 -5.10 7.34
C ASN A 195 -24.44 -4.95 7.35
N VAL A 196 -23.88 -4.12 8.23
CA VAL A 196 -22.44 -4.04 8.46
C VAL A 196 -22.10 -4.85 9.72
N SER A 197 -21.50 -6.02 9.51
CA SER A 197 -20.99 -6.85 10.61
C SER A 197 -19.79 -7.65 10.11
N CYS A 198 -18.89 -8.00 11.04
CA CYS A 198 -17.84 -8.96 10.72
C CYS A 198 -18.47 -10.34 10.57
N GLY A 199 -18.11 -11.07 9.51
CA GLY A 199 -18.50 -12.48 9.38
C GLY A 199 -17.93 -13.29 10.55
N GLU A 200 -18.65 -14.32 10.97
CA GLU A 200 -18.14 -15.27 11.98
C GLU A 200 -16.87 -15.94 11.42
N SER A 201 -15.75 -15.78 12.15
CA SER A 201 -14.43 -16.29 11.77
C SER A 201 -14.17 -17.69 12.33
#